data_AF-A0A813MYA2-F1
#
_entry.id   AF-A0A813MYA2-F1
#
_cell.length_a   1.000
_cell.length_b   1.000
_cell.length_c   1.000
_cell.angle_alpha   90.00
_cell.angle_beta   90.00
_cell.angle_gamma   90.00
#
_symmetry.space_group_name_H-M   'P 1'
#
loop_
_entity.id
_entity.type
_entity.pdbx_description
1 polymer ?
#
loop_
_entity_poly.entity_id
_entity_poly.type
_entity_poly.pdbx_seq_one_letter_code
_entity_poly.pdbx_strand_id
1 'polypeptide(L)'
;MDKIVISEDRYGRKLNHMEDDDIIDRLNNRYTVLALIMCFFIITGKTYIGEPINCWTPAQFTGPHNVYTNSICWLKGSYYLPTEEITIPDRSKPRLYHVSYYQWTPFILLGMALFFLLPRYIWLAFTRGGGVNIQRIVKTTKDQLDPDKGVVLAQRSLKSYIDTQNTLHGTMCCGIPCHNFYFSYTLTYFSIKILYIVNTLCQFFLLNTFLSFHFTSYGPQGINKLFTNDDWFESPRFPRVTMCDFMIRHLGSNQHWYAIQCNLPINIYNEKIFLGIWIWLIVLTILNFLSMIFWMVSLARTRRVATIKKYLKIYTPRSEEKEALLSSTTMIKYRRSDVAETADDLTRYLGLDGFLIFDLIARNTDDIVAGKIIDLLSKSYERPARHHMSNV
;
A
#
# COMPACT_ATOMS: atom_id res chain seq x y z
N MET A 1 33.39 -27.59 -11.48
CA MET A 1 31.95 -27.46 -11.18
C MET A 1 31.61 -26.12 -10.53
N ASP A 2 32.59 -25.25 -10.26
CA ASP A 2 32.39 -23.97 -9.55
C ASP A 2 32.04 -22.75 -10.42
N LYS A 3 31.90 -22.91 -11.75
CA LYS A 3 31.51 -21.81 -12.66
C LYS A 3 30.01 -21.71 -12.90
N ILE A 4 29.23 -22.72 -12.51
CA ILE A 4 27.78 -22.78 -12.77
C ILE A 4 26.97 -22.17 -11.61
N VAL A 5 27.48 -22.24 -10.38
CA VAL A 5 26.79 -21.70 -9.18
C VAL A 5 26.77 -20.15 -9.18
N ILE A 6 27.72 -19.48 -9.83
CA ILE A 6 27.75 -18.00 -9.93
C ILE A 6 26.80 -17.46 -11.02
N SER A 7 26.27 -18.32 -11.91
CA SER A 7 25.30 -17.90 -12.94
C SER A 7 23.85 -17.93 -12.46
N GLU A 8 23.49 -18.80 -11.51
CA GLU A 8 22.12 -18.89 -10.99
C GLU A 8 21.73 -17.67 -10.13
N ASP A 9 22.69 -17.14 -9.37
CA ASP A 9 22.51 -15.96 -8.52
C ASP A 9 22.39 -14.63 -9.32
N ARG A 10 22.70 -14.69 -10.63
CA ARG A 10 22.50 -13.59 -11.59
C ARG A 10 21.19 -13.68 -12.36
N TYR A 11 20.59 -14.87 -12.48
CA TYR A 11 19.32 -15.04 -13.20
C TYR A 11 18.10 -14.86 -12.29
N GLY A 12 18.22 -15.16 -10.99
CA GLY A 12 17.17 -14.88 -9.99
C GLY A 12 16.91 -13.40 -9.72
N ARG A 13 17.77 -12.49 -10.20
CA ARG A 13 17.66 -11.03 -10.00
C ARG A 13 17.00 -10.28 -11.17
N LYS A 14 16.52 -10.99 -12.20
CA LYS A 14 16.03 -10.39 -13.45
C LYS A 14 14.54 -10.02 -13.48
N LEU A 15 13.85 -10.01 -12.34
CA LEU A 15 12.46 -9.51 -12.27
C LEU A 15 12.15 -8.66 -11.02
N ASN A 16 13.14 -7.97 -10.44
CA ASN A 16 12.83 -6.90 -9.50
C ASN A 16 12.47 -5.64 -10.28
N HIS A 17 11.17 -5.49 -10.54
CA HIS A 17 10.58 -4.26 -11.06
C HIS A 17 11.11 -3.09 -10.20
N MET A 18 11.70 -2.11 -10.86
CA MET A 18 12.47 -1.04 -10.24
C MET A 18 11.51 -0.04 -9.63
N GLU A 19 11.53 0.12 -8.31
CA GLU A 19 10.43 0.75 -7.59
C GLU A 19 11.01 1.82 -6.66
N ASP A 20 10.55 3.04 -6.85
CA ASP A 20 10.74 4.22 -5.99
C ASP A 20 10.03 4.08 -4.63
N ASP A 21 9.51 2.90 -4.33
CA ASP A 21 8.57 2.60 -3.25
C ASP A 21 9.03 1.37 -2.42
N ASP A 22 8.70 1.38 -1.12
CA ASP A 22 9.01 0.29 -0.17
C ASP A 22 8.17 -0.98 -0.43
N ILE A 23 8.61 -2.14 0.07
CA ILE A 23 7.84 -3.41 0.00
C ILE A 23 6.42 -3.21 0.52
N ILE A 24 6.29 -2.48 1.64
CA ILE A 24 5.01 -2.22 2.27
C ILE A 24 4.13 -1.32 1.40
N ASP A 25 4.70 -0.32 0.72
CA ASP A 25 3.92 0.53 -0.20
C ASP A 25 3.34 -0.29 -1.36
N ARG A 26 4.10 -1.25 -1.87
CA ARG A 26 3.66 -2.19 -2.92
C ARG A 26 2.59 -3.14 -2.43
N LEU A 27 2.68 -3.54 -1.16
CA LEU A 27 1.62 -4.32 -0.52
C LEU A 27 0.28 -3.59 -0.58
N ASN A 28 0.28 -2.28 -0.33
CA ASN A 28 -0.91 -1.44 -0.42
C ASN A 28 -1.35 -1.20 -1.86
N ASN A 29 -0.50 -0.61 -2.70
CA ASN A 29 -0.92 -0.08 -4.01
C ASN A 29 -1.01 -1.11 -5.14
N ARG A 30 -0.35 -2.27 -4.99
CA ARG A 30 -0.26 -3.28 -6.04
C ARG A 30 -0.90 -4.57 -5.62
N TYR A 31 -0.39 -5.21 -4.57
CA TYR A 31 -0.87 -6.54 -4.19
C TYR A 31 -2.31 -6.50 -3.64
N THR A 32 -2.63 -5.51 -2.79
CA THR A 32 -4.00 -5.35 -2.29
C THR A 32 -4.97 -4.96 -3.39
N VAL A 33 -4.57 -4.05 -4.29
CA VAL A 33 -5.38 -3.67 -5.46
C VAL A 33 -5.65 -4.88 -6.36
N LEU A 34 -4.63 -5.67 -6.68
CA LEU A 34 -4.78 -6.91 -7.47
C LEU A 34 -5.71 -7.91 -6.77
N ALA A 35 -5.54 -8.13 -5.47
CA ALA A 35 -6.41 -9.02 -4.70
C ALA A 35 -7.88 -8.56 -4.71
N LEU A 36 -8.12 -7.26 -4.51
CA LEU A 36 -9.48 -6.69 -4.54
C LEU A 36 -10.10 -6.78 -5.94
N ILE A 37 -9.33 -6.53 -7.00
CA ILE A 37 -9.78 -6.69 -8.39
C ILE A 37 -10.11 -8.16 -8.70
N MET A 38 -9.29 -9.11 -8.24
CA MET A 38 -9.61 -10.53 -8.38
C MET A 38 -10.91 -10.90 -7.67
N CYS A 39 -11.11 -10.46 -6.42
CA CYS A 39 -12.36 -10.64 -5.70
C CYS A 39 -13.56 -10.01 -6.42
N PHE A 40 -13.37 -8.81 -7.00
CA PHE A 40 -14.39 -8.14 -7.81
C PHE A 40 -14.83 -9.01 -8.99
N PHE A 41 -13.91 -9.60 -9.74
CA PHE A 41 -14.25 -10.47 -10.86
C PHE A 41 -14.95 -11.76 -10.40
N ILE A 42 -14.52 -12.36 -9.28
CA ILE A 42 -15.17 -13.54 -8.71
C ILE A 42 -16.63 -13.26 -8.36
N ILE A 43 -16.89 -12.17 -7.60
CA ILE A 43 -18.25 -11.80 -7.21
C ILE A 43 -19.07 -11.42 -8.45
N THR A 44 -18.54 -10.60 -9.34
CA THR A 44 -19.23 -10.17 -10.57
C THR A 44 -19.62 -11.36 -11.45
N GLY A 45 -18.71 -12.34 -11.61
CA GLY A 45 -19.00 -13.58 -12.32
C GLY A 45 -20.18 -14.33 -11.68
N LYS A 46 -20.21 -14.43 -10.34
CA LYS A 46 -21.33 -15.06 -9.63
C LYS A 46 -22.64 -14.27 -9.73
N THR A 47 -22.57 -12.95 -9.79
CA THR A 47 -23.74 -12.08 -9.86
C THR A 47 -24.41 -12.07 -11.23
N TYR A 48 -23.63 -12.04 -12.31
CA TYR A 48 -24.18 -11.84 -13.67
C TYR A 48 -24.18 -13.10 -14.55
N ILE A 49 -23.25 -14.04 -14.33
CA ILE A 49 -23.14 -15.27 -15.12
C ILE A 49 -23.83 -16.43 -14.39
N GLY A 50 -23.78 -16.42 -13.05
CA GLY A 50 -24.46 -17.41 -12.21
C GLY A 50 -25.90 -17.04 -11.88
N GLU A 51 -26.56 -17.91 -11.11
CA GLU A 51 -27.84 -17.63 -10.47
C GLU A 51 -27.56 -17.05 -9.07
N PRO A 52 -27.71 -15.74 -8.85
CA PRO A 52 -27.30 -15.12 -7.60
C PRO A 52 -28.28 -15.40 -6.46
N ILE A 53 -29.54 -15.71 -6.79
CA ILE A 53 -30.62 -16.05 -5.87
C ILE A 53 -31.56 -17.07 -6.54
N ASN A 54 -31.97 -18.10 -5.81
CA ASN A 54 -32.99 -19.03 -6.26
C ASN A 54 -34.10 -19.15 -5.22
N CYS A 55 -35.33 -18.85 -5.63
CA CYS A 55 -36.47 -18.83 -4.73
C CYS A 55 -37.37 -20.06 -4.89
N TRP A 56 -37.94 -20.50 -3.76
CA TRP A 56 -38.92 -21.57 -3.69
C TRP A 56 -40.29 -21.02 -4.10
N THR A 57 -40.57 -21.07 -5.40
CA THR A 57 -41.84 -20.58 -5.95
C THR A 57 -42.96 -21.61 -5.86
N PRO A 58 -44.22 -21.18 -5.75
CA PRO A 58 -45.36 -22.09 -5.74
C PRO A 58 -45.50 -22.89 -7.04
N ALA A 59 -46.05 -24.11 -6.97
CA ALA A 59 -46.17 -25.02 -8.11
C ALA A 59 -46.99 -24.45 -9.28
N GLN A 60 -47.90 -23.50 -9.03
CA GLN A 60 -48.68 -22.83 -10.07
C GLN A 60 -47.88 -21.81 -10.91
N PHE A 61 -46.64 -21.47 -10.52
CA PHE A 61 -45.81 -20.54 -11.27
C PHE A 61 -45.18 -21.23 -12.48
N THR A 62 -45.34 -20.62 -13.66
CA THR A 62 -44.70 -21.07 -14.89
C THR A 62 -43.21 -20.71 -14.89
N GLY A 63 -42.42 -21.28 -15.81
CA GLY A 63 -40.99 -20.95 -15.96
C GLY A 63 -40.70 -19.43 -15.98
N PRO A 64 -41.42 -18.62 -16.79
CA PRO A 64 -41.27 -17.17 -16.79
C PRO A 64 -41.61 -16.49 -15.46
N HIS A 65 -42.60 -17.00 -14.72
CA HIS A 65 -42.93 -16.48 -13.39
C HIS A 65 -41.78 -16.71 -12.40
N ASN A 66 -41.11 -17.86 -12.46
CA ASN A 66 -39.96 -18.16 -11.60
C ASN A 66 -38.80 -17.19 -11.85
N VAL A 67 -38.49 -16.91 -13.12
CA VAL A 67 -37.45 -15.95 -13.49
C VAL A 67 -37.79 -14.54 -13.03
N TYR A 68 -39.05 -14.11 -13.19
CA TYR A 68 -39.52 -12.82 -12.69
C TYR A 68 -39.43 -12.72 -11.17
N THR A 69 -39.85 -13.76 -10.45
CA THR A 69 -39.79 -13.81 -8.99
C THR A 69 -38.36 -13.73 -8.47
N ASN A 70 -37.43 -14.51 -9.04
CA ASN A 70 -36.01 -14.42 -8.70
C ASN A 70 -35.47 -12.99 -8.94
N SER A 71 -35.83 -12.37 -10.07
CA SER A 71 -35.39 -11.02 -10.43
C SER A 71 -35.93 -9.94 -9.47
N ILE A 72 -37.21 -10.00 -9.11
CA ILE A 72 -37.80 -9.05 -8.16
C ILE A 72 -37.22 -9.23 -6.77
N CYS A 73 -37.05 -10.47 -6.32
CA CYS A 73 -36.46 -10.73 -5.01
C CYS A 73 -35.00 -10.29 -4.94
N TRP A 74 -34.26 -10.46 -6.04
CA TRP A 74 -32.91 -9.91 -6.17
C TRP A 74 -32.92 -8.39 -6.07
N LEU A 75 -33.77 -7.68 -6.81
CA LEU A 75 -33.78 -6.21 -6.88
C LEU A 75 -34.30 -5.55 -5.60
N LYS A 76 -35.39 -6.05 -5.03
CA LYS A 76 -36.03 -5.49 -3.83
C LYS A 76 -35.20 -5.76 -2.56
N GLY A 77 -34.34 -6.77 -2.61
CA GLY A 77 -33.66 -7.30 -1.43
C GLY A 77 -34.55 -8.23 -0.62
N SER A 78 -33.91 -8.95 0.29
CA SER A 78 -34.55 -9.97 1.13
C SER A 78 -34.35 -9.66 2.61
N TYR A 79 -34.94 -10.42 3.52
CA TYR A 79 -34.65 -10.31 4.94
C TYR A 79 -34.31 -11.65 5.58
N TYR A 80 -33.49 -11.63 6.62
CA TYR A 80 -33.21 -12.83 7.42
C TYR A 80 -34.32 -13.08 8.43
N LEU A 81 -34.77 -14.34 8.53
CA LEU A 81 -35.67 -14.83 9.54
C LEU A 81 -35.02 -16.07 10.18
N PRO A 82 -34.72 -16.07 11.49
CA PRO A 82 -34.15 -17.23 12.16
C PRO A 82 -35.06 -18.45 12.03
N THR A 83 -34.48 -19.65 11.88
CA THR A 83 -35.22 -20.91 11.70
C THR A 83 -36.12 -21.24 12.90
N GLU A 84 -35.79 -20.73 14.10
CA GLU A 84 -36.59 -20.88 15.33
C GLU A 84 -37.87 -20.03 15.34
N GLU A 85 -37.93 -18.96 14.54
CA GLU A 85 -39.12 -18.11 14.40
C GLU A 85 -40.07 -18.69 13.34
N ILE A 86 -41.04 -19.49 13.80
CA ILE A 86 -42.00 -20.19 12.93
C ILE A 86 -42.97 -19.21 12.24
N THR A 87 -43.21 -18.03 12.83
CA THR A 87 -44.21 -17.07 12.32
C THR A 87 -43.55 -15.94 11.54
N ILE A 88 -43.97 -15.76 10.29
CA ILE A 88 -43.60 -14.59 9.50
C ILE A 88 -44.25 -13.36 10.17
N PRO A 89 -43.47 -12.33 10.58
CA PRO A 89 -44.03 -11.17 11.24
C PRO A 89 -45.08 -10.49 10.35
N ASP A 90 -46.10 -9.91 10.97
CA ASP A 90 -47.08 -9.08 10.25
C ASP A 90 -46.37 -7.97 9.45
N ARG A 91 -46.91 -7.64 8.27
CA ARG A 91 -46.29 -6.66 7.35
C ARG A 91 -46.24 -5.24 7.92
N SER A 92 -47.08 -4.95 8.91
CA SER A 92 -47.06 -3.69 9.64
C SER A 92 -45.79 -3.51 10.48
N LYS A 93 -45.09 -4.60 10.80
CA LYS A 93 -43.85 -4.57 11.57
C LYS A 93 -42.63 -4.39 10.66
N PRO A 94 -41.64 -3.56 11.07
CA PRO A 94 -40.41 -3.39 10.32
C PRO A 94 -39.64 -4.72 10.24
N ARG A 95 -39.15 -5.05 9.04
CA ARG A 95 -38.24 -6.19 8.84
C ARG A 95 -36.86 -5.79 9.37
N LEU A 96 -36.50 -6.28 10.56
CA LEU A 96 -35.31 -5.87 11.32
C LEU A 96 -33.96 -6.25 10.68
N TYR A 97 -33.94 -7.21 9.75
CA TYR A 97 -32.71 -7.71 9.12
C TYR A 97 -32.80 -7.69 7.59
N HIS A 98 -32.89 -6.51 6.99
CA HIS A 98 -32.85 -6.38 5.53
C HIS A 98 -31.45 -6.67 4.98
N VAL A 99 -31.40 -7.49 3.94
CA VAL A 99 -30.19 -7.99 3.30
C VAL A 99 -30.20 -7.53 1.84
N SER A 100 -29.43 -6.49 1.55
CA SER A 100 -29.24 -5.92 0.20
C SER A 100 -27.80 -5.56 -0.13
N TYR A 101 -26.86 -5.73 0.81
CA TYR A 101 -25.45 -5.37 0.62
C TYR A 101 -24.76 -6.16 -0.51
N TYR A 102 -25.25 -7.36 -0.82
CA TYR A 102 -24.69 -8.22 -1.87
C TYR A 102 -24.78 -7.57 -3.26
N GLN A 103 -25.78 -6.71 -3.49
CA GLN A 103 -25.96 -5.98 -4.75
C GLN A 103 -24.82 -4.98 -4.97
N TRP A 104 -24.35 -4.37 -3.88
CA TRP A 104 -23.34 -3.30 -3.89
C TRP A 104 -21.92 -3.81 -3.68
N THR A 105 -21.76 -5.07 -3.28
CA THR A 105 -20.46 -5.68 -2.96
C THR A 105 -19.42 -5.51 -4.09
N PRO A 106 -19.74 -5.74 -5.38
CA PRO A 106 -18.78 -5.49 -6.46
C PRO A 106 -18.26 -4.05 -6.50
N PHE A 107 -19.16 -3.07 -6.38
CA PHE A 107 -18.81 -1.65 -6.45
C PHE A 107 -17.96 -1.22 -5.25
N ILE A 108 -18.18 -1.83 -4.09
CA ILE A 108 -17.38 -1.58 -2.89
C ILE A 108 -15.97 -2.13 -3.07
N LEU A 109 -15.83 -3.37 -3.55
CA LEU A 109 -14.50 -3.94 -3.82
C LEU A 109 -13.70 -3.08 -4.81
N LEU A 110 -14.37 -2.57 -5.84
CA LEU A 110 -13.76 -1.64 -6.79
C LEU A 110 -13.39 -0.30 -6.13
N GLY A 111 -14.30 0.28 -5.34
CA GLY A 111 -14.05 1.51 -4.59
C GLY A 111 -12.86 1.37 -3.64
N MET A 112 -12.80 0.29 -2.88
CA MET A 112 -11.66 -0.05 -2.02
C MET A 112 -10.36 -0.09 -2.82
N ALA A 113 -10.36 -0.76 -3.98
CA ALA A 113 -9.18 -0.84 -4.85
C ALA A 113 -8.71 0.54 -5.33
N LEU A 114 -9.64 1.42 -5.71
CA LEU A 114 -9.34 2.80 -6.14
C LEU A 114 -8.71 3.62 -5.01
N PHE A 115 -9.23 3.51 -3.79
CA PHE A 115 -8.68 4.21 -2.63
C PHE A 115 -7.27 3.72 -2.24
N PHE A 116 -6.96 2.43 -2.42
CA PHE A 116 -5.58 1.92 -2.25
C PHE A 116 -4.62 2.40 -3.34
N LEU A 117 -5.12 2.74 -4.51
CA LEU A 117 -4.33 3.23 -5.64
C LEU A 117 -4.06 4.74 -5.56
N LEU A 118 -4.94 5.50 -4.91
CA LEU A 118 -4.88 6.95 -4.79
C LEU A 118 -3.55 7.49 -4.21
N PRO A 119 -3.00 6.95 -3.09
CA PRO A 119 -1.73 7.43 -2.54
C PRO A 119 -0.56 7.31 -3.54
N ARG A 120 -0.53 6.24 -4.34
CA ARG A 120 0.50 6.06 -5.37
C ARG A 120 0.39 7.11 -6.47
N TYR A 121 -0.81 7.42 -6.92
CA TYR A 121 -0.99 8.49 -7.90
C TYR A 121 -0.60 9.86 -7.35
N ILE A 122 -0.91 10.14 -6.09
CA ILE A 122 -0.48 11.37 -5.42
C ILE A 122 1.05 11.46 -5.37
N TRP A 123 1.73 10.37 -4.97
CA TRP A 123 3.20 10.31 -4.97
C TRP A 123 3.79 10.61 -6.36
N LEU A 124 3.26 9.96 -7.40
CA LEU A 124 3.72 10.16 -8.78
C LEU A 124 3.45 11.57 -9.29
N ALA A 125 2.32 12.18 -8.92
CA ALA A 125 1.99 13.55 -9.31
C ALA A 125 3.00 14.55 -8.73
N PHE A 126 3.33 14.41 -7.44
CA PHE A 126 4.28 15.30 -6.77
C PHE A 126 5.73 15.06 -7.20
N THR A 127 6.16 13.81 -7.36
CA THR A 127 7.55 13.51 -7.77
C THR A 127 7.85 13.84 -9.22
N ARG A 128 6.86 13.79 -10.13
CA ARG A 128 7.04 14.23 -11.52
C ARG A 128 7.38 15.72 -11.64
N GLY A 129 6.85 16.56 -10.75
CA GLY A 129 7.14 18.00 -10.72
C GLY A 129 8.45 18.36 -10.01
N GLY A 130 9.00 17.47 -9.19
CA GLY A 130 10.12 17.74 -8.28
C GLY A 130 11.53 17.62 -8.88
N GLY A 131 11.68 17.57 -10.20
CA GLY A 131 12.98 17.63 -10.90
C GLY A 131 13.89 16.38 -10.83
N VAL A 132 13.64 15.43 -9.91
CA VAL A 132 14.44 14.20 -9.74
C VAL A 132 13.57 12.97 -10.01
N ASN A 133 13.76 12.36 -11.19
CA ASN A 133 13.10 11.11 -11.50
C ASN A 133 13.93 9.92 -10.99
N ILE A 134 13.63 9.47 -9.77
CA ILE A 134 14.31 8.34 -9.10
C ILE A 134 14.22 7.07 -9.95
N GLN A 135 13.09 6.81 -10.60
CA GLN A 135 12.90 5.63 -11.45
C GLN A 135 13.88 5.64 -12.64
N ARG A 136 14.07 6.79 -13.29
CA ARG A 136 15.03 6.94 -14.39
C ARG A 136 16.46 6.73 -13.91
N ILE A 137 16.79 7.27 -12.74
CA ILE A 137 18.12 7.12 -12.14
C ILE A 137 18.39 5.64 -11.89
N VAL A 138 17.56 4.97 -11.09
CA VAL A 138 17.70 3.54 -10.73
C VAL A 138 17.75 2.65 -11.97
N LYS A 139 16.93 2.94 -13.00
CA LYS A 139 16.96 2.21 -14.26
C LYS A 139 18.29 2.33 -14.97
N THR A 140 18.82 3.55 -15.07
CA THR A 140 20.10 3.81 -15.73
C THR A 140 21.27 3.21 -14.95
N THR A 141 21.19 3.13 -13.61
CA THR A 141 22.23 2.48 -12.78
C THR A 141 22.20 0.96 -12.85
N LYS A 142 21.03 0.35 -13.08
CA LYS A 142 20.89 -1.11 -13.18
C LYS A 142 21.11 -1.65 -14.59
N ASP A 143 20.82 -0.87 -15.62
CA ASP A 143 21.06 -1.28 -17.01
C ASP A 143 22.57 -1.49 -17.21
N GLN A 144 22.97 -2.76 -17.28
CA GLN A 144 24.36 -3.26 -17.20
C GLN A 144 25.30 -2.74 -18.30
N LEU A 145 24.80 -1.97 -19.27
CA LEU A 145 25.59 -1.53 -20.42
C LEU A 145 26.64 -0.48 -20.01
N ASP A 146 26.39 0.32 -18.96
CA ASP A 146 27.38 1.26 -18.41
C ASP A 146 27.01 1.78 -16.99
N PRO A 147 27.34 1.04 -15.90
CA PRO A 147 26.97 1.44 -14.54
C PRO A 147 27.59 2.78 -14.13
N ASP A 148 28.72 3.16 -14.72
CA ASP A 148 29.44 4.38 -14.39
C ASP A 148 28.71 5.63 -14.88
N LYS A 149 28.08 5.56 -16.06
CA LYS A 149 27.18 6.64 -16.54
C LYS A 149 25.98 6.82 -15.63
N GLY A 150 25.38 5.72 -15.16
CA GLY A 150 24.25 5.76 -14.22
C GLY A 150 24.63 6.39 -12.88
N VAL A 151 25.81 6.07 -12.35
CA VAL A 151 26.34 6.64 -11.11
C VAL A 151 26.59 8.15 -11.23
N VAL A 152 27.21 8.59 -12.34
CA VAL A 152 27.42 10.02 -12.59
C VAL A 152 26.10 10.76 -12.76
N LEU A 153 25.12 10.16 -13.43
CA LEU A 153 23.77 10.73 -13.54
C LEU A 153 23.11 10.88 -12.15
N ALA A 154 23.15 9.81 -11.34
CA ALA A 154 22.59 9.83 -9.98
C ALA A 154 23.23 10.93 -9.12
N GLN A 155 24.57 11.02 -9.14
CA GLN A 155 25.31 12.04 -8.39
C GLN A 155 24.96 13.45 -8.87
N ARG A 156 24.92 13.70 -10.19
CA ARG A 156 24.58 15.02 -10.75
C ARG A 156 23.15 15.43 -10.43
N SER A 157 22.19 14.52 -10.59
CA SER A 157 20.79 14.78 -10.28
C SER A 157 20.60 15.08 -8.78
N LEU A 158 21.26 14.32 -7.90
CA LEU A 158 21.18 14.53 -6.46
C LEU A 158 21.85 15.85 -6.05
N LYS A 159 23.04 16.15 -6.58
CA LYS A 159 23.74 17.42 -6.34
C LYS A 159 22.90 18.62 -6.81
N SER A 160 22.40 18.57 -8.05
CA SER A 160 21.57 19.64 -8.62
C SER A 160 20.31 19.89 -7.79
N TYR A 161 19.69 18.83 -7.27
CA TYR A 161 18.54 18.94 -6.39
C TYR A 161 18.87 19.62 -5.06
N ILE A 162 19.94 19.18 -4.39
CA ILE A 162 20.39 19.73 -3.10
C ILE A 162 20.80 21.20 -3.25
N ASP A 163 21.57 21.54 -4.29
CA ASP A 163 22.04 22.90 -4.52
C ASP A 163 20.87 23.86 -4.82
N THR A 164 19.87 23.40 -5.58
CA THR A 164 18.62 24.16 -5.82
C THR A 164 17.86 24.38 -4.50
N GLN A 165 17.74 23.34 -3.68
CA GLN A 165 17.05 23.42 -2.39
C GLN A 165 17.74 24.37 -1.40
N ASN A 166 19.08 24.35 -1.34
CA ASN A 166 19.87 25.24 -0.49
C ASN A 166 19.79 26.70 -0.94
N THR A 167 19.70 26.94 -2.26
CA THR A 167 19.54 28.28 -2.83
C THR A 167 18.15 28.86 -2.55
N LEU A 168 17.11 28.03 -2.61
CA LEU A 168 15.73 28.44 -2.34
C LEU A 168 15.50 28.82 -0.87
N HIS A 169 16.15 28.15 0.09
CA HIS A 169 16.11 28.55 1.51
C HIS A 169 16.71 29.95 1.77
N GLY A 170 17.47 30.51 0.83
CA GLY A 170 18.07 31.85 0.93
C GLY A 170 17.21 33.00 0.40
N THR A 171 16.07 32.74 -0.27
CA THR A 171 15.26 33.80 -0.92
C THR A 171 14.00 34.12 -0.11
N MET A 172 14.16 34.97 0.89
CA MET A 172 13.04 35.56 1.64
C MET A 172 12.62 36.87 0.94
N CYS A 173 11.52 36.84 0.18
CA CYS A 173 10.94 38.05 -0.42
C CYS A 173 9.57 38.35 0.20
N CYS A 174 9.39 39.59 0.70
CA CYS A 174 8.11 40.18 1.11
C CYS A 174 7.39 39.62 2.36
N GLY A 175 8.10 39.07 3.36
CA GLY A 175 7.49 38.73 4.68
C GLY A 175 6.36 37.70 4.65
N ILE A 176 6.05 37.16 3.47
CA ILE A 176 5.10 36.10 3.17
C ILE A 176 5.87 35.18 2.25
N PRO A 177 5.99 33.87 2.55
CA PRO A 177 6.70 32.95 1.69
C PRO A 177 5.90 32.76 0.39
N CYS A 178 6.14 33.60 -0.61
CA CYS A 178 5.76 33.36 -2.00
C CYS A 178 6.67 32.27 -2.57
N HIS A 179 6.53 31.06 -2.03
CA HIS A 179 7.26 29.89 -2.47
C HIS A 179 6.56 29.38 -3.73
N ASN A 180 7.29 29.21 -4.84
CA ASN A 180 7.00 28.06 -5.70
C ASN A 180 7.00 26.86 -4.76
N PHE A 181 5.82 26.29 -4.48
CA PHE A 181 5.59 25.33 -3.40
C PHE A 181 6.47 24.08 -3.60
N TYR A 182 7.70 24.15 -3.12
CA TYR A 182 8.68 23.09 -3.30
C TYR A 182 8.38 22.09 -2.19
N PHE A 183 7.48 21.15 -2.49
CA PHE A 183 7.19 20.05 -1.58
C PHE A 183 8.48 19.27 -1.34
N SER A 184 8.99 19.33 -0.10
CA SER A 184 10.09 18.48 0.35
C SER A 184 9.74 17.01 0.05
N TYR A 185 10.65 16.28 -0.57
CA TYR A 185 10.44 14.86 -0.89
C TYR A 185 10.16 14.05 0.38
N THR A 186 10.82 14.40 1.48
CA THR A 186 10.60 13.78 2.80
C THR A 186 9.18 14.04 3.29
N LEU A 187 8.70 15.28 3.21
CA LEU A 187 7.35 15.62 3.63
C LEU A 187 6.32 14.84 2.81
N THR A 188 6.42 14.87 1.48
CA THR A 188 5.51 14.13 0.59
C THR A 188 5.55 12.63 0.90
N TYR A 189 6.73 12.04 1.09
CA TYR A 189 6.87 10.62 1.39
C TYR A 189 6.15 10.22 2.70
N PHE A 190 6.33 11.00 3.77
CA PHE A 190 5.60 10.74 5.02
C PHE A 190 4.11 11.02 4.90
N SER A 191 3.68 12.03 4.13
CA SER A 191 2.27 12.26 3.85
C SER A 191 1.63 11.04 3.17
N ILE A 192 2.36 10.38 2.25
CA ILE A 192 1.90 9.13 1.62
C ILE A 192 1.81 7.97 2.63
N LYS A 193 2.81 7.80 3.50
CA LYS A 193 2.76 6.79 4.58
C LYS A 193 1.55 6.99 5.50
N ILE A 194 1.29 8.24 5.90
CA ILE A 194 0.10 8.60 6.70
C ILE A 194 -1.17 8.30 5.90
N LEU A 195 -1.21 8.65 4.62
CA LEU A 195 -2.36 8.40 3.77
C LEU A 195 -2.69 6.91 3.63
N TYR A 196 -1.69 6.02 3.58
CA TYR A 196 -1.92 4.57 3.62
C TYR A 196 -2.54 4.12 4.96
N ILE A 197 -2.06 4.64 6.09
CA ILE A 197 -2.63 4.33 7.42
C ILE A 197 -4.07 4.83 7.52
N VAL A 198 -4.32 6.08 7.13
CA VAL A 198 -5.67 6.67 7.11
C VAL A 198 -6.58 5.90 6.18
N ASN A 199 -6.08 5.48 5.01
CA ASN A 199 -6.84 4.66 4.09
C ASN A 199 -7.24 3.32 4.73
N THR A 200 -6.31 2.55 5.30
CA THR A 200 -6.66 1.24 5.90
C THR A 200 -7.66 1.38 7.05
N LEU A 201 -7.53 2.42 7.89
CA LEU A 201 -8.49 2.71 8.96
C LEU A 201 -9.85 3.13 8.40
N CYS A 202 -9.88 4.05 7.43
CA CYS A 202 -11.10 4.51 6.79
C CYS A 202 -11.86 3.36 6.11
N GLN A 203 -11.17 2.50 5.35
CA GLN A 203 -11.78 1.31 4.75
C GLN A 203 -12.40 0.39 5.80
N PHE A 204 -11.73 0.21 6.94
CA PHE A 204 -12.26 -0.61 8.04
C PHE A 204 -13.57 -0.03 8.61
N PHE A 205 -13.63 1.28 8.83
CA PHE A 205 -14.84 1.96 9.30
C PHE A 205 -15.95 1.98 8.25
N LEU A 206 -15.62 2.22 6.98
CA LEU A 206 -16.58 2.22 5.87
C LEU A 206 -17.25 0.84 5.73
N LEU A 207 -16.48 -0.24 5.81
CA LEU A 207 -17.02 -1.60 5.80
C LEU A 207 -17.94 -1.88 7.01
N ASN A 208 -17.59 -1.38 8.19
CA ASN A 208 -18.43 -1.50 9.38
C ASN A 208 -19.78 -0.81 9.23
N THR A 209 -19.80 0.40 8.66
CA THR A 209 -21.04 1.13 8.40
C THR A 209 -21.86 0.47 7.29
N PHE A 210 -21.20 0.03 6.22
CA PHE A 210 -21.89 -0.50 5.05
C PHE A 210 -22.55 -1.86 5.29
N LEU A 211 -21.83 -2.80 5.92
CA LEU A 211 -22.38 -4.13 6.20
C LEU A 211 -23.52 -4.08 7.23
N SER A 212 -23.79 -2.93 7.88
CA SER A 212 -24.88 -2.73 8.87
C SER A 212 -24.84 -3.69 10.07
N PHE A 213 -23.68 -4.31 10.31
CA PHE A 213 -23.39 -5.16 11.45
C PHE A 213 -22.02 -4.79 11.99
N HIS A 214 -21.74 -5.12 13.26
CA HIS A 214 -20.43 -4.87 13.89
C HIS A 214 -19.29 -5.65 13.18
N PHE A 215 -18.72 -5.06 12.13
CA PHE A 215 -17.60 -5.62 11.36
C PHE A 215 -16.34 -5.74 12.22
N THR A 216 -16.16 -4.86 13.22
CA THR A 216 -15.05 -4.96 14.18
C THR A 216 -15.01 -6.31 14.89
N SER A 217 -16.17 -6.87 15.28
CA SER A 217 -16.25 -8.17 15.95
C SER A 217 -16.22 -9.35 14.99
N TYR A 218 -16.19 -9.12 13.67
CA TYR A 218 -16.29 -10.17 12.67
C TYR A 218 -15.12 -11.14 12.72
N GLY A 219 -13.90 -10.61 12.68
CA GLY A 219 -12.68 -11.41 12.68
C GLY A 219 -12.55 -12.30 13.91
N PRO A 220 -12.60 -11.76 15.14
CA PRO A 220 -12.48 -12.56 16.35
C PRO A 220 -13.57 -13.64 16.45
N GLN A 221 -14.81 -13.33 16.08
CA GLN A 221 -15.90 -14.32 16.07
C GLN A 221 -15.69 -15.40 15.00
N GLY A 222 -15.25 -15.02 13.80
CA GLY A 222 -14.98 -15.95 12.71
C GLY A 222 -13.80 -16.88 13.00
N ILE A 223 -12.73 -16.34 13.61
CA ILE A 223 -11.55 -17.12 14.01
C ILE A 223 -11.91 -18.05 15.17
N ASN A 224 -12.65 -17.58 16.19
CA ASN A 224 -13.08 -18.43 17.29
C ASN A 224 -13.95 -19.60 16.80
N LYS A 225 -14.90 -19.33 15.90
CA LYS A 225 -15.72 -20.39 15.26
C LYS A 225 -14.91 -21.39 14.45
N LEU A 226 -13.79 -20.96 13.82
CA LEU A 226 -12.87 -21.86 13.13
C LEU A 226 -12.17 -22.83 14.11
N PHE A 227 -11.86 -22.38 15.32
CA PHE A 227 -11.22 -23.21 16.34
C PHE A 227 -12.20 -24.12 17.10
N THR A 228 -13.46 -23.70 17.27
CA THR A 228 -14.45 -24.44 18.07
C THR A 228 -15.14 -25.59 17.32
N ASN A 229 -14.95 -25.75 16.01
CA ASN A 229 -15.59 -26.82 15.21
C ASN A 229 -17.13 -26.82 15.28
N ASP A 230 -17.74 -25.70 15.69
CA ASP A 230 -19.19 -25.49 15.71
C ASP A 230 -19.74 -25.40 14.28
N ASP A 231 -20.98 -25.88 14.09
CA ASP A 231 -21.63 -25.91 12.80
C ASP A 231 -21.75 -24.51 12.17
N TRP A 232 -21.15 -24.38 10.98
CA TRP A 232 -20.99 -23.14 10.20
C TRP A 232 -22.30 -22.62 9.57
N PHE A 233 -23.45 -23.13 9.99
CA PHE A 233 -24.64 -23.11 9.14
C PHE A 233 -25.43 -21.80 9.19
N GLU A 234 -25.40 -21.03 10.28
CA GLU A 234 -26.24 -19.83 10.39
C GLU A 234 -25.51 -18.66 11.04
N SER A 235 -25.00 -17.74 10.19
CA SER A 235 -24.62 -16.40 10.63
C SER A 235 -25.72 -15.43 10.20
N PRO A 236 -26.36 -14.69 11.14
CA PRO A 236 -27.36 -13.67 10.79
C PRO A 236 -26.77 -12.53 9.94
N ARG A 237 -25.44 -12.43 9.89
CA ARG A 237 -24.69 -11.43 9.13
C ARG A 237 -24.60 -11.76 7.64
N PHE A 238 -24.36 -13.03 7.34
CA PHE A 238 -24.25 -13.58 5.99
C PHE A 238 -25.22 -14.75 5.81
N PRO A 239 -26.54 -14.50 5.83
CA PRO A 239 -27.54 -15.55 5.72
C PRO A 239 -27.50 -16.17 4.33
N ARG A 240 -27.54 -17.50 4.27
CA ARG A 240 -27.62 -18.28 3.02
C ARG A 240 -29.05 -18.55 2.59
N VAL A 241 -29.98 -18.38 3.52
CA VAL A 241 -31.43 -18.52 3.34
C VAL A 241 -32.07 -17.22 3.80
N THR A 242 -32.91 -16.64 2.95
CA THR A 242 -33.61 -15.38 3.23
C THR A 242 -35.07 -15.46 2.78
N MET A 243 -35.89 -14.56 3.30
CA MET A 243 -37.29 -14.41 2.94
C MET A 243 -37.48 -13.18 2.05
N CYS A 244 -38.35 -13.31 1.05
CA CYS A 244 -38.68 -12.25 0.10
C CYS A 244 -40.18 -12.01 0.06
N ASP A 245 -40.58 -10.76 0.30
CA ASP A 245 -41.97 -10.32 0.17
C ASP A 245 -42.14 -9.56 -1.14
N PHE A 246 -43.05 -9.99 -2.01
CA PHE A 246 -43.39 -9.27 -3.24
C PHE A 246 -44.90 -9.31 -3.53
N MET A 247 -45.33 -8.42 -4.43
CA MET A 247 -46.75 -8.19 -4.68
C MET A 247 -47.02 -8.26 -6.18
N ILE A 248 -48.05 -9.02 -6.58
CA ILE A 248 -48.51 -9.14 -7.96
C ILE A 248 -49.85 -8.42 -8.10
N ARG A 249 -50.03 -7.68 -9.20
CA ARG A 249 -51.29 -7.01 -9.55
C ARG A 249 -52.00 -7.81 -10.65
N HIS A 250 -53.24 -8.18 -10.41
CA HIS A 250 -54.13 -8.78 -11.42
C HIS A 250 -55.24 -7.79 -11.81
N LEU A 251 -55.79 -7.91 -13.02
CA LEU A 251 -56.92 -7.09 -13.45
C LEU A 251 -58.20 -7.50 -12.69
N GLY A 252 -58.88 -6.56 -12.04
CA GLY A 252 -60.23 -6.75 -11.48
C GLY A 252 -60.35 -7.20 -10.02
N SER A 253 -59.27 -7.51 -9.31
CA SER A 253 -59.29 -7.72 -7.85
C SER A 253 -57.90 -7.59 -7.20
N ASN A 254 -57.91 -7.47 -5.88
CA ASN A 254 -56.90 -6.94 -4.96
C ASN A 254 -55.44 -7.38 -5.16
N GLN A 255 -54.56 -6.56 -4.59
CA GLN A 255 -53.12 -6.77 -4.48
C GLN A 255 -52.81 -8.09 -3.75
N HIS A 256 -52.32 -9.11 -4.46
CA HIS A 256 -51.91 -10.38 -3.87
C HIS A 256 -50.43 -10.33 -3.50
N TRP A 257 -50.15 -10.62 -2.24
CA TRP A 257 -48.81 -10.59 -1.69
C TRP A 257 -48.32 -12.01 -1.42
N TYR A 258 -47.06 -12.25 -1.78
CA TYR A 258 -46.36 -13.51 -1.61
C TYR A 258 -45.17 -13.29 -0.70
N ALA A 259 -44.98 -14.21 0.25
CA ALA A 259 -43.77 -14.34 1.05
C ALA A 259 -43.16 -15.69 0.72
N ILE A 260 -41.96 -15.70 0.16
CA ILE A 260 -41.29 -16.93 -0.28
C ILE A 260 -39.87 -17.00 0.28
N GLN A 261 -39.39 -18.23 0.44
CA GLN A 261 -38.03 -18.52 0.87
C GLN A 261 -37.11 -18.56 -0.34
N CYS A 262 -35.94 -17.95 -0.22
CA CYS A 262 -34.91 -17.94 -1.25
C CYS A 262 -33.57 -18.40 -0.68
N ASN A 263 -32.84 -19.18 -1.47
CA ASN A 263 -31.43 -19.43 -1.23
C ASN A 263 -30.59 -18.30 -1.85
N LEU A 264 -29.50 -17.94 -1.18
CA LEU A 264 -28.62 -16.85 -1.57
C LEU A 264 -27.16 -17.36 -1.65
N PRO A 265 -26.81 -18.13 -2.70
CA PRO A 265 -25.51 -18.77 -2.81
C PRO A 265 -24.35 -17.78 -2.86
N ILE A 266 -24.57 -16.57 -3.38
CA ILE A 266 -23.55 -15.51 -3.43
C ILE A 266 -22.97 -15.19 -2.05
N ASN A 267 -23.76 -15.39 -0.98
CA ASN A 267 -23.35 -14.99 0.35
C ASN A 267 -22.26 -15.87 0.95
N ILE A 268 -22.09 -17.11 0.47
CA ILE A 268 -20.96 -17.95 0.87
C ILE A 268 -19.62 -17.33 0.44
N TYR A 269 -19.59 -16.70 -0.73
CA TYR A 269 -18.40 -16.02 -1.25
C TYR A 269 -18.14 -14.73 -0.49
N ASN A 270 -19.19 -13.93 -0.26
CA ASN A 270 -19.10 -12.69 0.51
C ASN A 270 -18.54 -12.96 1.91
N GLU A 271 -19.06 -13.96 2.62
CA GLU A 271 -18.57 -14.36 3.94
C GLU A 271 -17.05 -14.60 3.92
N LYS A 272 -16.55 -15.43 3.00
CA LYS A 272 -15.11 -15.75 2.97
C LYS A 272 -14.24 -14.59 2.51
N ILE A 273 -14.67 -13.83 1.51
CA ILE A 273 -13.94 -12.67 0.99
C ILE A 273 -13.84 -11.58 2.06
N PHE A 274 -14.94 -11.23 2.73
CA PHE A 274 -14.92 -10.20 3.76
C PHE A 274 -14.14 -10.63 5.00
N LEU A 275 -14.08 -11.93 5.32
CA LEU A 275 -13.24 -12.42 6.41
C LEU A 275 -11.75 -12.26 6.06
N GLY A 276 -11.38 -12.61 4.82
CA GLY A 276 -10.03 -12.41 4.31
C GLY A 276 -9.63 -10.93 4.30
N ILE A 277 -10.52 -10.05 3.81
CA ILE A 277 -10.32 -8.59 3.81
C ILE A 277 -10.13 -8.08 5.23
N TRP A 278 -10.95 -8.53 6.19
CA TRP A 278 -10.84 -8.11 7.59
C TRP A 278 -9.45 -8.41 8.16
N ILE A 279 -8.97 -9.65 8.00
CA ILE A 279 -7.65 -10.08 8.49
C ILE A 279 -6.55 -9.28 7.79
N TRP A 280 -6.68 -9.13 6.46
CA TRP A 280 -5.71 -8.42 5.63
C TRP A 280 -5.58 -6.95 6.00
N LEU A 281 -6.70 -6.25 6.25
CA LEU A 281 -6.68 -4.84 6.66
C LEU A 281 -6.01 -4.62 8.02
N ILE A 282 -6.16 -5.54 8.97
CA ILE A 282 -5.46 -5.48 10.26
C ILE A 282 -3.95 -5.66 10.05
N VAL A 283 -3.54 -6.68 9.28
CA VAL A 283 -2.13 -6.93 8.97
C VAL A 283 -1.51 -5.73 8.25
N LEU A 284 -2.17 -5.20 7.22
CA LEU A 284 -1.73 -4.01 6.49
C LEU A 284 -1.59 -2.79 7.39
N THR A 285 -2.55 -2.56 8.30
CA THR A 285 -2.50 -1.44 9.23
C THR A 285 -1.25 -1.53 10.09
N ILE A 286 -0.96 -2.71 10.68
CA ILE A 286 0.25 -2.94 11.49
C ILE A 286 1.52 -2.71 10.65
N LEU A 287 1.59 -3.28 9.44
CA LEU A 287 2.75 -3.13 8.56
C LEU A 287 2.98 -1.68 8.14
N ASN A 288 1.92 -0.91 7.90
CA ASN A 288 2.01 0.52 7.57
C ASN A 288 2.56 1.34 8.74
N PHE A 289 2.10 1.07 9.96
CA PHE A 289 2.65 1.70 11.17
C PHE A 289 4.13 1.33 11.37
N LEU A 290 4.50 0.06 11.21
CA LEU A 290 5.89 -0.40 11.32
C LEU A 290 6.78 0.24 10.24
N SER A 291 6.32 0.35 9.00
CA SER A 291 7.04 1.04 7.92
C SER A 291 7.23 2.52 8.25
N MET A 292 6.20 3.20 8.76
CA MET A 292 6.32 4.60 9.17
C MET A 292 7.37 4.77 10.27
N ILE A 293 7.34 3.94 11.32
CA ILE A 293 8.33 3.97 12.41
C ILE A 293 9.74 3.68 11.88
N PHE A 294 9.88 2.68 11.02
CA PHE A 294 11.16 2.34 10.40
C PHE A 294 11.77 3.52 9.64
N TRP A 295 10.98 4.21 8.82
CA TRP A 295 11.44 5.38 8.07
C TRP A 295 11.74 6.59 8.96
N MET A 296 10.95 6.82 10.02
CA MET A 296 11.25 7.84 11.04
C MET A 296 12.61 7.58 11.71
N VAL A 297 12.89 6.33 12.09
CA VAL A 297 14.18 5.95 12.69
C VAL A 297 15.33 6.04 11.68
N SER A 298 15.11 5.64 10.42
CA SER A 298 16.13 5.72 9.35
C SER A 298 16.62 7.16 9.13
N LEU A 299 15.70 8.13 9.20
CA LEU A 299 16.00 9.55 9.00
C LEU A 299 16.57 10.27 10.23
N ALA A 300 16.60 9.61 11.39
CA ALA A 300 17.25 10.14 12.58
C ALA A 300 18.75 10.41 12.31
N ARG A 301 19.26 11.56 12.77
CA ARG A 301 20.64 12.01 12.48
C ARG A 301 21.68 10.92 12.73
N THR A 302 21.60 10.24 13.86
CA THR A 302 22.54 9.18 14.24
C THR A 302 22.57 8.03 13.22
N ARG A 303 21.39 7.63 12.71
CA ARG A 303 21.28 6.58 11.69
C ARG A 303 21.79 7.06 10.34
N ARG A 304 21.45 8.29 9.92
CA ARG A 304 21.95 8.88 8.67
C ARG A 304 23.48 8.90 8.60
N VAL A 305 24.12 9.41 9.66
CA VAL A 305 25.59 9.46 9.75
C VAL A 305 26.18 8.05 9.72
N ALA A 306 25.58 7.09 10.44
CA ALA A 306 26.04 5.70 10.44
C ALA A 306 25.94 5.04 9.05
N THR A 307 24.85 5.29 8.33
CA THR A 307 24.63 4.77 6.97
C THR A 307 25.61 5.38 5.97
N ILE A 308 25.80 6.70 5.97
CA ILE A 308 26.78 7.36 5.09
C ILE A 308 28.20 6.85 5.39
N LYS A 309 28.54 6.72 6.67
CA LYS A 309 29.82 6.15 7.11
C LYS A 309 30.02 4.70 6.65
N LYS A 310 28.95 3.89 6.60
CA LYS A 310 28.99 2.52 6.04
C LYS A 310 29.36 2.57 4.55
N TYR A 311 28.67 3.37 3.74
CA TYR A 311 28.89 3.43 2.30
C TYR A 311 30.24 4.04 1.90
N LEU A 312 30.71 5.07 2.62
CA LEU A 312 32.06 5.59 2.45
C LEU A 312 33.10 4.49 2.67
N LYS A 313 33.02 3.76 3.79
CA LYS A 313 33.95 2.67 4.11
C LYS A 313 33.92 1.50 3.13
N ILE A 314 32.85 1.29 2.37
CA ILE A 314 32.79 0.22 1.37
C ILE A 314 33.60 0.59 0.12
N TYR A 315 33.62 1.88 -0.25
CA TYR A 315 34.25 2.34 -1.48
C TYR A 315 35.69 2.87 -1.30
N THR A 316 35.98 3.61 -0.20
CA THR A 316 37.33 4.08 0.13
C THR A 316 38.43 2.98 0.12
N PRO A 317 38.20 1.74 0.59
CA PRO A 317 39.26 0.72 0.58
C PRO A 317 39.69 0.28 -0.83
N ARG A 318 38.84 0.46 -1.85
CA ARG A 318 39.14 -0.03 -3.22
C ARG A 318 39.92 0.98 -4.06
N SER A 319 39.83 2.28 -3.76
CA SER A 319 40.76 3.28 -4.33
C SER A 319 42.16 3.14 -3.73
N GLU A 320 42.25 2.73 -2.46
CA GLU A 320 43.48 2.71 -1.68
C GLU A 320 44.23 1.38 -1.68
N GLU A 321 43.69 0.27 -2.20
CA GLU A 321 44.50 -0.96 -2.42
C GLU A 321 45.70 -0.69 -3.36
N LYS A 322 45.64 0.39 -4.14
CA LYS A 322 46.78 0.92 -4.92
C LYS A 322 47.79 1.74 -4.10
N GLU A 323 47.44 2.25 -2.91
CA GLU A 323 48.29 3.11 -2.05
C GLU A 323 48.68 2.45 -0.72
N ALA A 324 48.00 1.37 -0.29
CA ALA A 324 48.08 0.81 1.06
C ALA A 324 49.30 -0.10 1.34
N LEU A 325 50.26 -0.25 0.43
CA LEU A 325 51.48 -1.02 0.73
C LEU A 325 52.41 -0.32 1.75
N LEU A 326 52.06 0.88 2.27
CA LEU A 326 52.99 1.74 2.99
C LEU A 326 52.35 2.57 4.14
N SER A 327 51.65 2.00 5.14
CA SER A 327 51.31 2.84 6.31
C SER A 327 51.15 2.14 7.67
N SER A 328 51.72 2.79 8.70
CA SER A 328 51.75 2.43 10.13
C SER A 328 50.43 2.65 10.87
N THR A 329 50.27 2.01 12.03
CA THR A 329 49.07 2.00 12.91
C THR A 329 48.50 3.39 13.26
N THR A 330 49.34 4.43 13.34
CA THR A 330 48.92 5.82 13.65
C THR A 330 48.14 6.47 12.49
N MET A 331 48.52 6.18 11.24
CA MET A 331 47.81 6.66 10.04
C MET A 331 46.39 6.09 9.96
N ILE A 332 46.21 4.85 10.39
CA ILE A 332 44.90 4.17 10.42
C ILE A 332 43.93 4.89 11.38
N LYS A 333 44.42 5.35 12.53
CA LYS A 333 43.60 6.05 13.53
C LYS A 333 43.22 7.47 13.07
N TYR A 334 44.15 8.20 12.45
CA TYR A 334 43.90 9.51 11.84
C TYR A 334 42.89 9.41 10.69
N ARG A 335 43.07 8.45 9.77
CA ARG A 335 42.16 8.18 8.64
C ARG A 335 40.74 7.81 9.09
N ARG A 336 40.60 7.05 10.18
CA ARG A 336 39.27 6.70 10.75
C ARG A 336 38.54 7.92 11.33
N SER A 337 39.28 8.93 11.80
CA SER A 337 38.73 10.22 12.26
C SER A 337 38.23 11.06 11.08
N ASP A 338 39.04 11.18 10.02
CA ASP A 338 38.71 11.96 8.81
C ASP A 338 37.47 11.43 8.07
N VAL A 339 37.31 10.10 7.99
CA VAL A 339 36.08 9.49 7.42
C VAL A 339 34.85 9.78 8.28
N ALA A 340 34.99 9.84 9.61
CA ALA A 340 33.86 10.12 10.50
C ALA A 340 33.41 11.58 10.40
N GLU A 341 34.37 12.49 10.27
CA GLU A 341 34.15 13.92 10.08
C GLU A 341 33.53 14.22 8.71
N THR A 342 34.10 13.65 7.65
CA THR A 342 33.54 13.75 6.28
C THR A 342 32.11 13.21 6.22
N ALA A 343 31.81 12.14 6.96
CA ALA A 343 30.45 11.60 7.03
C ALA A 343 29.45 12.56 7.71
N ASP A 344 29.83 13.24 8.80
CA ASP A 344 28.94 14.21 9.46
C ASP A 344 28.72 15.45 8.57
N ASP A 345 29.78 15.98 7.96
CA ASP A 345 29.71 17.13 7.04
C ASP A 345 28.82 16.81 5.83
N LEU A 346 29.01 15.64 5.20
CA LEU A 346 28.18 15.20 4.08
C LEU A 346 26.72 14.95 4.50
N THR A 347 26.49 14.44 5.71
CA THR A 347 25.12 14.26 6.26
C THR A 347 24.40 15.58 6.47
N ARG A 348 25.13 16.65 6.84
CA ARG A 348 24.57 18.01 6.95
C ARG A 348 24.23 18.57 5.58
N TYR A 349 25.12 18.39 4.59
CA TYR A 349 24.90 18.83 3.22
C TYR A 349 23.68 18.15 2.56
N LEU A 350 23.57 16.83 2.71
CA LEU A 350 22.45 16.05 2.14
C LEU A 350 21.09 16.43 2.73
N GLY A 351 21.04 16.99 3.94
CA GLY A 351 19.78 17.27 4.63
C GLY A 351 18.92 16.01 4.81
N LEU A 352 17.61 16.20 4.97
CA LEU A 352 16.65 15.10 5.05
C LEU A 352 16.29 14.59 3.64
N ASP A 353 15.99 15.49 2.72
CA ASP A 353 15.52 15.15 1.37
C ASP A 353 16.59 14.45 0.53
N GLY A 354 17.81 15.01 0.50
CA GLY A 354 18.91 14.40 -0.23
C GLY A 354 19.29 13.03 0.34
N PHE A 355 19.24 12.88 1.67
CA PHE A 355 19.46 11.57 2.30
C PHE A 355 18.35 10.57 1.95
N LEU A 356 17.08 10.99 1.97
CA LEU A 356 15.96 10.10 1.62
C LEU A 356 16.08 9.60 0.17
N ILE A 357 16.34 10.50 -0.77
CA ILE A 357 16.53 10.16 -2.19
C ILE A 357 17.71 9.19 -2.34
N PHE A 358 18.82 9.47 -1.66
CA PHE A 358 19.97 8.57 -1.63
C PHE A 358 19.62 7.19 -1.05
N ASP A 359 18.93 7.12 0.10
CA ASP A 359 18.57 5.85 0.76
C ASP A 359 17.62 5.03 -0.12
N LEU A 360 16.68 5.68 -0.83
CA LEU A 360 15.81 5.03 -1.81
C LEU A 360 16.60 4.45 -3.00
N ILE A 361 17.59 5.18 -3.52
CA ILE A 361 18.47 4.69 -4.59
C ILE A 361 19.33 3.53 -4.07
N ALA A 362 19.91 3.67 -2.87
CA ALA A 362 20.81 2.69 -2.29
C ALA A 362 20.12 1.35 -2.00
N ARG A 363 18.88 1.36 -1.49
CA ARG A 363 18.09 0.14 -1.28
C ARG A 363 17.71 -0.57 -2.57
N ASN A 364 17.61 0.18 -3.66
CA ASN A 364 17.26 -0.35 -4.97
C ASN A 364 18.49 -0.76 -5.78
N THR A 365 19.69 -0.34 -5.44
CA THR A 365 20.94 -0.61 -6.19
C THR A 365 21.90 -1.47 -5.37
N ASP A 366 23.00 -1.93 -5.97
CA ASP A 366 24.01 -2.69 -5.23
C ASP A 366 24.80 -1.75 -4.28
N ASP A 367 25.20 -2.26 -3.11
CA ASP A 367 25.95 -1.51 -2.08
C ASP A 367 27.22 -0.81 -2.64
N ILE A 368 27.86 -1.39 -3.65
CA ILE A 368 29.04 -0.84 -4.33
C ILE A 368 28.69 0.41 -5.15
N VAL A 369 27.56 0.35 -5.87
CA VAL A 369 27.06 1.46 -6.71
C VAL A 369 26.66 2.63 -5.81
N ALA A 370 25.95 2.36 -4.72
CA ALA A 370 25.60 3.35 -3.71
C ALA A 370 26.84 3.99 -3.07
N GLY A 371 27.86 3.18 -2.75
CA GLY A 371 29.16 3.67 -2.26
C GLY A 371 29.86 4.62 -3.23
N LYS A 372 29.88 4.29 -4.53
CA LYS A 372 30.49 5.14 -5.56
C LYS A 372 29.78 6.49 -5.71
N ILE A 373 28.44 6.51 -5.61
CA ILE A 373 27.65 7.75 -5.63
C ILE A 373 28.06 8.67 -4.47
N ILE A 374 28.18 8.12 -3.26
CA ILE A 374 28.58 8.88 -2.06
C ILE A 374 30.03 9.37 -2.12
N ASP A 375 30.95 8.55 -2.62
CA ASP A 375 32.35 8.96 -2.82
C ASP A 375 32.44 10.14 -3.80
N LEU A 376 31.77 10.05 -4.96
CA LEU A 376 31.73 11.15 -5.92
C LEU A 376 31.07 12.41 -5.34
N LEU A 377 30.01 12.26 -4.55
CA LEU A 377 29.38 13.37 -3.85
C LEU A 377 30.35 14.05 -2.89
N SER A 378 31.07 13.28 -2.07
CA SER A 378 32.04 13.80 -1.10
C SER A 378 33.18 14.59 -1.75
N LYS A 379 33.61 14.19 -2.96
CA LYS A 379 34.63 14.90 -3.74
C LYS A 379 34.10 16.15 -4.43
N SER A 380 32.81 16.17 -4.77
CA SER A 380 32.18 17.26 -5.50
C SER A 380 31.57 18.35 -4.62
N TYR A 381 31.44 18.11 -3.31
CA TYR A 381 30.86 19.05 -2.36
C TYR A 381 31.91 20.03 -1.85
N GLU A 382 31.61 21.33 -1.89
CA GLU A 382 32.45 22.36 -1.28
C GLU A 382 32.28 22.33 0.23
N ARG A 383 33.35 22.04 0.98
CA ARG A 383 33.31 22.05 2.44
C ARG A 383 32.83 23.44 2.90
N PRO A 384 31.86 23.53 3.83
CA PRO A 384 31.49 24.81 4.39
C PRO A 384 32.74 25.39 5.06
N ALA A 385 33.11 26.61 4.69
CA ALA A 385 34.28 27.27 5.25
C ALA A 385 34.15 27.28 6.77
N ARG A 386 34.97 26.49 7.46
CA ARG A 386 35.08 26.59 8.91
C ARG A 386 35.70 27.94 9.17
N HIS A 387 34.91 28.89 9.64
CA HIS A 387 35.48 30.04 10.34
C HIS A 387 36.29 29.48 11.50
N HIS A 388 37.61 29.41 11.31
CA HIS A 388 38.54 29.28 12.40
C HIS A 388 38.27 30.47 13.32
N MET A 389 37.59 30.23 14.44
CA MET A 389 37.73 31.07 15.63
C MET A 389 39.16 30.86 16.15
N SER A 390 40.11 31.54 15.53
CA SER A 390 41.39 31.88 16.10
C SER A 390 41.26 33.26 16.74
N ASN A 391 40.74 33.32 17.96
CA ASN A 391 40.98 34.41 18.91
C ASN A 391 41.58 33.69 20.13
N VAL A 392 42.91 33.72 20.34
CA VAL A 392 43.70 34.82 20.94
C VAL A 392 43.02 35.39 22.18
#